data_AF-A0A7V9QMG1-F1
#
_entry.id   AF-A0A7V9QMG1-F1
#
_cell.length_a   1.000
_cell.length_b   1.000
_cell.length_c   1.000
_cell.angle_alpha   90.00
_cell.angle_beta   90.00
_cell.angle_gamma   90.00
#
_symmetry.space_group_name_H-M   'P 1'
#
loop_
_entity.id
_entity.type
_entity.pdbx_description
1 polymer ?
#
loop_
_entity_poly.entity_id
_entity_poly.type
_entity_poly.pdbx_seq_one_letter_code
_entity_poly.pdbx_strand_id
1 'polypeptide(L)'
;MKLWVLGSGSRGNAVLLESGGTRILIDAGFPCSVIAERLQGIEVEPESIEAVVVTHEHHDHVRGVGSGSRKWGWQIYATAGTRVAAKSLRSASVNTVGRSACFNIGDFDLTTAPVAHDAVEPVAIVAVSRSSGASAGVVYDLGCVNHGLRECIRGVDMLVMESNHDEIMLQRGP
;
A
#
# COMPACT_ATOMS: atom_id res chain seq x y z
N MET A 1 -4.79 -7.13 -15.17
CA MET A 1 -4.06 -6.48 -14.06
C MET A 1 -2.60 -6.94 -14.07
N LYS A 2 -1.66 -6.04 -13.80
CA LYS A 2 -0.24 -6.35 -13.55
C LYS A 2 0.16 -5.83 -12.17
N LEU A 3 1.12 -6.49 -11.53
CA LEU A 3 1.62 -6.16 -10.21
C LEU A 3 3.15 -6.23 -10.21
N TRP A 4 3.80 -5.23 -9.63
CA TRP A 4 5.24 -5.26 -9.37
C TRP A 4 5.50 -4.96 -7.91
N VAL A 5 6.23 -5.86 -7.24
CA VAL A 5 6.79 -5.58 -5.92
C VAL A 5 8.05 -4.79 -6.13
N LEU A 6 7.97 -3.47 -5.92
CA LEU A 6 9.13 -2.60 -6.04
C LEU A 6 10.05 -2.80 -4.83
N GLY A 7 9.51 -3.13 -3.66
CA GLY A 7 10.26 -3.58 -2.48
C GLY A 7 9.36 -4.11 -1.37
N SER A 8 9.90 -5.01 -0.55
CA SER A 8 9.18 -5.68 0.54
C SER A 8 10.07 -5.90 1.79
N GLY A 9 10.34 -4.86 2.57
CA GLY A 9 11.04 -5.00 3.86
C GLY A 9 11.50 -3.67 4.45
N SER A 10 12.26 -3.71 5.55
CA SER A 10 12.58 -2.54 6.40
C SER A 10 13.24 -1.32 5.73
N ARG A 11 13.77 -1.49 4.51
CA ARG A 11 14.32 -0.38 3.71
C ARG A 11 13.24 0.41 2.96
N GLY A 12 12.06 -0.18 2.81
CA GLY A 12 10.88 0.37 2.15
C GLY A 12 9.98 -0.73 1.57
N ASN A 13 8.68 -0.48 1.65
CA ASN A 13 7.61 -1.25 1.02
C ASN A 13 6.97 -0.39 -0.09
N ALA A 14 6.79 -0.98 -1.27
CA ALA A 14 6.07 -0.36 -2.37
C ALA A 14 5.65 -1.43 -3.38
N VAL A 15 4.37 -1.45 -3.74
CA VAL A 15 3.82 -2.30 -4.79
C VAL A 15 3.12 -1.42 -5.82
N LEU A 16 3.42 -1.62 -7.11
CA LEU A 16 2.69 -0.99 -8.19
C LEU A 16 1.61 -1.95 -8.71
N LEU A 17 0.38 -1.44 -8.85
CA LEU A 17 -0.72 -2.11 -9.55
C LEU A 17 -1.05 -1.34 -10.83
N GLU A 18 -1.18 -2.04 -11.96
CA GLU A 18 -1.61 -1.47 -13.24
C GLU A 18 -2.82 -2.24 -13.81
N SER A 19 -3.87 -1.51 -14.18
CA SER A 19 -5.02 -2.06 -14.89
C SER A 19 -5.81 -0.98 -15.61
N GLY A 20 -6.36 -1.29 -16.79
CA GLY A 20 -7.22 -0.35 -17.53
C GLY A 20 -6.59 1.01 -17.83
N GLY A 21 -5.25 1.09 -17.88
CA GLY A 21 -4.50 2.35 -18.02
C GLY A 21 -4.29 3.13 -16.71
N THR A 22 -4.86 2.68 -15.60
CA THR A 22 -4.65 3.26 -14.25
C THR A 22 -3.49 2.57 -13.53
N ARG A 23 -2.68 3.35 -12.81
CA ARG A 23 -1.55 2.92 -11.99
C ARG A 23 -1.65 3.47 -10.57
N ILE A 24 -1.68 2.56 -9.59
CA ILE A 24 -1.65 2.96 -8.17
C ILE A 24 -0.47 2.31 -7.46
N LEU A 25 0.09 3.03 -6.50
CA LEU A 25 1.01 2.46 -5.53
C LEU A 25 0.27 2.02 -4.27
N ILE A 26 0.59 0.83 -3.77
CA ILE A 26 0.34 0.46 -2.38
C ILE A 26 1.64 0.71 -1.63
N ASP A 27 1.61 1.71 -0.76
CA ASP A 27 2.75 2.30 -0.06
C ASP A 27 3.83 2.91 -0.96
N ALA A 28 4.62 3.80 -0.37
CA ALA A 28 5.78 4.43 -1.00
C ALA A 28 6.88 4.62 0.04
N GLY A 29 7.43 3.51 0.51
CA GLY A 29 8.39 3.39 1.60
C GLY A 29 9.81 3.89 1.36
N PHE A 30 10.12 4.26 0.13
CA PHE A 30 11.46 4.67 -0.29
C PHE A 30 11.56 6.18 -0.51
N PRO A 31 12.77 6.77 -0.47
CA PRO A 31 12.97 8.11 -1.02
C PRO A 31 12.52 8.18 -2.49
N CYS A 32 12.02 9.33 -2.93
CA CYS A 32 11.58 9.51 -4.32
C CYS A 32 12.65 9.16 -5.36
N SER A 33 13.94 9.35 -5.08
CA SER A 33 15.01 8.93 -6.00
C SER A 33 15.01 7.42 -6.24
N VAL A 34 14.86 6.62 -5.17
CA VAL A 34 14.83 5.15 -5.24
C VAL A 34 13.52 4.66 -5.84
N ILE A 35 12.39 5.31 -5.55
CA ILE A 35 11.12 4.97 -6.21
C ILE A 35 11.22 5.20 -7.72
N ALA A 36 11.76 6.35 -8.13
CA ALA A 36 11.93 6.69 -9.55
C ALA A 36 12.85 5.69 -10.26
N GLU A 37 13.99 5.33 -9.66
CA GLU A 37 14.91 4.32 -10.21
C GLU A 37 14.22 2.97 -10.41
N ARG A 38 13.44 2.52 -9.42
CA ARG A 38 12.74 1.23 -9.49
C ARG A 38 11.60 1.22 -10.49
N LEU A 39 10.85 2.31 -10.59
CA LEU A 39 9.81 2.50 -11.61
C LEU A 39 10.43 2.55 -13.02
N GLN A 40 11.56 3.24 -13.18
CA GLN A 40 12.29 3.27 -14.44
C GLN A 40 12.76 1.87 -14.86
N GLY A 41 13.17 1.02 -13.92
CA GLY A 41 13.54 -0.38 -14.18
C GLY A 41 12.40 -1.24 -14.75
N ILE A 42 11.15 -0.78 -14.67
CA ILE A 42 9.98 -1.40 -15.27
C ILE A 42 9.30 -0.50 -16.31
N GLU A 43 10.00 0.53 -16.79
CA GLU A 43 9.56 1.47 -17.83
C GLU A 43 8.28 2.25 -17.45
N VAL A 44 8.11 2.56 -16.15
CA VAL A 44 7.00 3.37 -15.64
C VAL A 44 7.49 4.75 -15.23
N GLU A 45 6.87 5.79 -15.79
CA GLU A 45 7.11 7.16 -15.36
C GLU A 45 6.38 7.44 -14.03
N PRO A 46 7.05 7.98 -13.00
CA PRO A 46 6.42 8.28 -11.72
C PRO A 46 5.19 9.18 -11.82
N GLU A 47 5.20 10.15 -12.73
CA GLU A 47 4.10 11.08 -13.01
C GLU A 47 2.86 10.39 -13.59
N SER A 48 3.00 9.16 -14.09
CA SER A 48 1.88 8.38 -14.63
C SER A 48 1.07 7.62 -13.57
N ILE A 49 1.48 7.72 -12.30
CA ILE A 49 0.79 7.09 -11.17
C ILE A 49 -0.24 8.06 -10.62
N GLU A 50 -1.52 7.65 -10.60
CA GLU A 50 -2.61 8.51 -10.16
C GLU A 50 -2.62 8.71 -8.65
N ALA A 51 -2.28 7.66 -7.89
CA ALA A 51 -2.42 7.66 -6.45
C ALA A 51 -1.49 6.69 -5.72
N VAL A 52 -1.30 6.98 -4.44
CA VAL A 52 -0.70 6.08 -3.46
C VAL A 52 -1.70 5.82 -2.33
N VAL A 53 -1.93 4.53 -2.05
CA VAL A 53 -2.78 4.05 -0.97
C VAL A 53 -1.87 3.51 0.14
N VAL A 54 -1.95 4.12 1.31
CA VAL A 54 -1.07 3.83 2.45
C VAL A 54 -1.73 2.79 3.35
N THR A 55 -0.99 1.73 3.68
CA THR A 55 -1.46 0.66 4.57
C THR A 55 -1.40 1.08 6.03
N HIS A 56 -0.29 1.71 6.46
CA HIS A 56 -0.09 2.23 7.82
C HIS A 56 1.08 3.24 7.91
N GLU A 57 1.31 3.83 9.08
CA GLU A 57 2.18 5.02 9.25
C GLU A 57 3.68 4.74 9.41
N HIS A 58 4.12 3.48 9.37
CA HIS A 58 5.53 3.17 9.56
C HIS A 58 6.39 3.78 8.48
N HIS A 59 7.62 4.15 8.85
CA HIS A 59 8.49 4.96 8.02
C HIS A 59 8.78 4.30 6.67
N ASP A 60 9.04 3.00 6.67
CA ASP A 60 9.23 2.17 5.49
C ASP A 60 7.94 1.93 4.67
N HIS A 61 6.81 2.55 5.01
CA HIS A 61 5.61 2.62 4.17
C HIS A 61 5.35 4.04 3.66
N VAL A 62 5.66 5.07 4.47
CA VAL A 62 5.25 6.46 4.20
C VAL A 62 6.38 7.41 3.81
N ARG A 63 7.63 6.96 3.78
CA ARG A 63 8.82 7.81 3.58
C ARG A 63 8.74 8.71 2.36
N GLY A 64 8.31 8.15 1.23
CA GLY A 64 8.26 8.80 -0.08
C GLY A 64 6.90 9.38 -0.43
N VAL A 65 5.83 9.03 0.30
CA VAL A 65 4.44 9.38 -0.02
C VAL A 65 4.26 10.89 -0.17
N GLY A 66 4.57 11.66 0.88
CA GLY A 66 4.34 13.11 0.88
C GLY A 66 5.20 13.87 -0.12
N SER A 67 6.46 13.48 -0.29
CA SER A 67 7.35 14.09 -1.28
C SER A 67 6.97 13.70 -2.71
N GLY A 68 6.54 12.47 -2.93
CA GLY A 68 6.10 11.97 -4.22
C GLY A 68 4.84 12.67 -4.68
N SER A 69 3.86 12.86 -3.79
CA SER A 69 2.66 13.66 -4.07
C SER A 69 3.00 15.09 -4.51
N ARG A 70 3.91 15.78 -3.81
CA ARG A 70 4.33 17.14 -4.21
C ARG A 70 5.11 17.18 -5.51
N LYS A 71 5.93 16.16 -5.78
CA LYS A 71 6.81 16.12 -6.95
C LYS A 71 6.09 15.70 -8.22
N TRP A 72 5.18 14.74 -8.10
CA TRP A 72 4.58 14.01 -9.23
C TRP A 72 3.06 14.12 -9.29
N GLY A 73 2.41 14.76 -8.31
CA GLY A 73 0.97 15.00 -8.31
C GLY A 73 0.11 13.84 -7.80
N TRP A 74 0.71 12.82 -7.18
CA TRP A 74 -0.02 11.67 -6.66
C TRP A 74 -1.09 12.09 -5.65
N GLN A 75 -2.29 11.53 -5.78
CA GLN A 75 -3.28 11.57 -4.73
C GLN A 75 -2.91 10.61 -3.60
N ILE A 76 -3.09 11.03 -2.35
CA ILE A 76 -2.76 10.18 -1.19
C ILE A 76 -4.06 9.69 -0.56
N TYR A 77 -4.16 8.38 -0.35
CA TYR A 77 -5.24 7.75 0.39
C TYR A 77 -4.68 7.06 1.62
N ALA A 78 -5.26 7.32 2.79
CA ALA A 78 -4.86 6.70 4.04
C ALA A 78 -6.01 6.69 5.04
N THR A 79 -5.94 5.83 6.03
CA THR A 79 -6.87 5.86 7.16
C THR A 79 -6.68 7.10 8.03
N ALA A 80 -7.68 7.43 8.85
CA ALA A 80 -7.63 8.63 9.70
C ALA A 80 -6.48 8.57 10.70
N GLY A 81 -6.33 7.44 11.39
CA GLY A 81 -5.22 7.20 12.31
C GLY A 81 -3.85 7.28 11.62
N THR A 82 -3.68 6.61 10.48
CA THR A 82 -2.43 6.66 9.72
C THR A 82 -2.07 8.07 9.27
N ARG A 83 -3.04 8.85 8.77
CA ARG A 83 -2.82 10.26 8.39
C ARG A 83 -2.31 11.09 9.57
N VAL A 84 -2.90 10.93 10.75
CA VAL A 84 -2.55 11.71 11.95
C VAL A 84 -1.18 11.31 12.50
N ALA A 85 -0.88 10.01 12.49
CA ALA A 85 0.34 9.46 13.05
C ALA A 85 1.56 9.65 12.13
N ALA A 86 1.37 9.57 10.81
CA ALA A 86 2.44 9.75 9.83
C ALA A 86 2.92 11.21 9.75
N LYS A 87 4.03 11.53 10.42
CA LYS A 87 4.62 12.88 10.41
C LYS A 87 4.90 13.39 8.98
N SER A 88 5.28 12.52 8.06
CA SER A 88 5.57 12.86 6.65
C SER A 88 4.34 13.32 5.87
N LEU A 89 3.12 13.03 6.36
CA LEU A 89 1.85 13.35 5.70
C LEU A 89 1.16 14.60 6.27
N ARG A 90 1.68 15.21 7.34
CA ARG A 90 1.00 16.31 8.07
C ARG A 90 0.66 17.52 7.20
N SER A 91 1.49 17.85 6.21
CA SER A 91 1.29 18.95 5.28
C SER A 91 0.69 18.53 3.94
N ALA A 92 0.39 17.24 3.76
CA ALA A 92 -0.17 16.71 2.52
C ALA A 92 -1.70 16.75 2.53
N SER A 93 -2.30 16.96 1.36
CA SER A 93 -3.73 16.70 1.18
C SER A 93 -3.92 15.19 1.08
N VAL A 94 -4.65 14.61 2.03
CA VAL A 94 -4.90 13.17 2.12
C VAL A 94 -6.39 12.91 2.05
N ASN A 95 -6.80 12.07 1.11
CA ASN A 95 -8.13 11.48 1.02
C ASN A 95 -8.28 10.43 2.12
N THR A 96 -8.98 10.79 3.19
CA THR A 96 -9.17 9.88 4.33
C THR A 96 -10.19 8.80 3.98
N VAL A 97 -9.81 7.53 4.18
CA VAL A 97 -10.68 6.36 4.00
C VAL A 97 -10.91 5.65 5.33
N GLY A 98 -12.00 4.89 5.44
CA GLY A 98 -12.26 4.07 6.63
C GLY A 98 -11.40 2.79 6.67
N ARG A 99 -11.37 2.12 7.82
CA ARG A 99 -10.64 0.85 8.02
C ARG A 99 -11.26 -0.35 7.28
N SER A 100 -12.56 -0.25 7.00
CA SER A 100 -13.38 -1.23 6.29
C SER A 100 -14.21 -0.49 5.25
N ALA A 101 -13.55 0.14 4.29
CA ALA A 101 -14.16 1.02 3.31
C ALA A 101 -13.98 0.49 1.89
N CYS A 102 -14.97 0.78 1.04
CA CYS A 102 -14.85 0.59 -0.40
C CYS A 102 -14.77 1.96 -1.07
N PHE A 103 -13.85 2.11 -2.02
CA PHE A 103 -13.67 3.32 -2.82
C PHE A 103 -13.04 2.94 -4.16
N ASN A 104 -12.91 3.89 -5.09
CA ASN A 104 -12.36 3.60 -6.40
C ASN A 104 -11.33 4.64 -6.83
N ILE A 105 -10.35 4.18 -7.61
CA ILE A 105 -9.35 5.02 -8.28
C ILE A 105 -9.21 4.48 -9.70
N GLY A 106 -9.65 5.25 -10.70
CA GLY A 106 -9.63 4.83 -12.10
C GLY A 106 -10.29 3.45 -12.32
N ASP A 107 -9.55 2.50 -12.87
CA ASP A 107 -10.00 1.12 -13.12
C ASP A 107 -10.05 0.22 -11.87
N PHE A 108 -9.65 0.70 -10.69
CA PHE A 108 -9.62 -0.12 -9.47
C PHE A 108 -10.80 0.17 -8.54
N ASP A 109 -11.53 -0.87 -8.16
CA ASP A 109 -12.32 -0.91 -6.93
C ASP A 109 -11.43 -1.40 -5.79
N LEU A 110 -11.32 -0.61 -4.73
CA LEU A 110 -10.45 -0.84 -3.60
C LEU A 110 -11.26 -1.09 -2.34
N THR A 111 -10.80 -2.05 -1.54
CA THR A 111 -11.33 -2.35 -0.22
C THR A 111 -10.20 -2.32 0.80
N THR A 112 -10.40 -1.58 1.90
CA THR A 112 -9.54 -1.66 3.08
C THR A 112 -10.09 -2.71 4.05
N ALA A 113 -9.19 -3.47 4.68
CA ALA A 113 -9.54 -4.43 5.72
C ALA A 113 -8.61 -4.26 6.93
N PRO A 114 -9.12 -4.19 8.19
CA PRO A 114 -8.27 -4.00 9.35
C PRO A 114 -7.31 -5.18 9.56
N VAL A 115 -6.04 -4.86 9.82
CA VAL A 115 -5.00 -5.84 10.16
C VAL A 115 -4.62 -5.70 11.64
N ALA A 116 -4.21 -6.80 12.26
CA ALA A 116 -3.63 -6.78 13.59
C ALA A 116 -2.12 -6.56 13.49
N HIS A 117 -1.68 -5.32 13.72
CA HIS A 117 -0.28 -4.89 13.70
C HIS A 117 -0.08 -3.78 14.74
N ASP A 118 1.15 -3.60 15.22
CA ASP A 118 1.52 -2.50 16.12
C ASP A 118 1.67 -1.19 15.34
N ALA A 119 0.55 -0.71 14.83
CA ALA A 119 0.39 0.58 14.16
C ALA A 119 -0.96 1.20 14.56
N VAL A 120 -1.11 2.50 14.37
CA VAL A 120 -2.28 3.27 14.85
C VAL A 120 -3.57 2.82 14.17
N GLU A 121 -3.55 2.66 12.85
CA GLU A 121 -4.75 2.24 12.10
C GLU A 121 -4.43 1.44 10.82
N PRO A 122 -3.76 0.27 10.96
CA PRO A 122 -3.28 -0.52 9.83
C PRO A 122 -4.39 -1.23 9.07
N VAL A 123 -4.25 -1.25 7.75
CA VAL A 123 -5.16 -1.92 6.82
C VAL A 123 -4.42 -2.70 5.74
N ALA A 124 -4.98 -3.84 5.37
CA ALA A 124 -4.71 -4.51 4.11
C ALA A 124 -5.52 -3.85 3.00
N ILE A 125 -5.04 -3.97 1.76
CA ILE A 125 -5.72 -3.44 0.58
C ILE A 125 -6.08 -4.59 -0.36
N VAL A 126 -7.33 -4.66 -0.78
CA VAL A 126 -7.78 -5.52 -1.88
C VAL A 126 -8.17 -4.62 -3.04
N ALA A 127 -7.63 -4.92 -4.23
CA ALA A 127 -7.90 -4.20 -5.46
C ALA A 127 -8.55 -5.14 -6.48
N VAL A 128 -9.66 -4.71 -7.07
CA VAL A 128 -10.34 -5.42 -8.16
C VAL A 128 -10.34 -4.52 -9.39
N SER A 129 -9.89 -5.05 -10.51
CA SER A 129 -9.96 -4.36 -11.80
C SER A 129 -11.39 -4.40 -12.33
N ARG A 130 -11.96 -3.23 -12.62
CA ARG A 130 -13.27 -3.08 -13.24
C ARG A 130 -13.30 -3.62 -14.67
N SER A 131 -12.23 -3.38 -15.44
CA SER A 131 -12.15 -3.81 -16.83
C SER A 131 -11.94 -5.31 -17.01
N SER A 132 -11.19 -5.97 -16.12
CA SER A 132 -10.80 -7.38 -16.27
C SER A 132 -11.42 -8.33 -15.24
N GLY A 133 -11.97 -7.83 -14.14
CA GLY A 133 -12.43 -8.62 -13.01
C GLY A 133 -11.31 -9.23 -12.16
N ALA A 134 -10.04 -9.12 -12.60
CA ALA A 134 -8.90 -9.63 -11.86
C ALA A 134 -8.73 -8.90 -10.51
N SER A 135 -8.17 -9.58 -9.53
CA SER A 135 -8.09 -9.11 -8.15
C SER A 135 -6.72 -9.36 -7.51
N ALA A 136 -6.29 -8.43 -6.65
CA ALA A 136 -5.05 -8.53 -5.90
C ALA A 136 -5.24 -8.09 -4.44
N GLY A 137 -4.76 -8.90 -3.49
CA GLY A 137 -4.64 -8.53 -2.08
C GLY A 137 -3.19 -8.16 -1.73
N VAL A 138 -2.99 -7.06 -1.00
CA VAL A 138 -1.70 -6.66 -0.43
C VAL A 138 -1.84 -6.58 1.09
N VAL A 139 -1.09 -7.43 1.78
CA VAL A 139 -1.12 -7.59 3.24
C VAL A 139 0.31 -7.52 3.78
N TYR A 140 0.69 -6.35 4.29
CA TYR A 140 1.96 -6.15 4.99
C TYR A 140 1.79 -6.29 6.50
N ASP A 141 2.88 -6.62 7.18
CA ASP A 141 2.97 -6.65 8.65
C ASP A 141 1.81 -7.36 9.38
N LEU A 142 1.60 -8.62 9.04
CA LEU A 142 0.48 -9.39 9.58
C LEU A 142 0.87 -10.04 10.92
N GLY A 143 0.35 -9.53 12.04
CA GLY A 143 0.50 -10.16 13.34
C GLY A 143 -0.41 -11.37 13.54
N CYS A 144 -1.67 -11.30 13.08
CA CYS A 144 -2.57 -12.45 13.01
C CYS A 144 -3.67 -12.26 11.95
N VAL A 145 -4.15 -13.37 11.37
CA VAL A 145 -5.26 -13.35 10.40
C VAL A 145 -6.59 -13.39 11.15
N ASN A 146 -7.30 -12.26 11.19
CA ASN A 146 -8.68 -12.24 11.69
C ASN A 146 -9.67 -12.70 10.60
N HIS A 147 -10.90 -13.05 11.00
CA HIS A 147 -11.93 -13.54 10.08
C HIS A 147 -12.28 -12.52 8.98
N GLY A 148 -12.34 -11.23 9.32
CA GLY A 148 -12.66 -10.17 8.36
C GLY A 148 -11.64 -10.11 7.23
N LEU A 149 -10.35 -10.07 7.57
CA LEU A 149 -9.25 -10.10 6.61
C LEU A 149 -9.30 -11.36 5.75
N ARG A 150 -9.53 -12.53 6.37
CA ARG A 150 -9.61 -13.82 5.65
C ARG A 150 -10.68 -13.82 4.58
N GLU A 151 -11.86 -13.28 4.87
CA GLU A 151 -12.94 -13.19 3.88
C GLU A 151 -12.62 -12.14 2.80
N CYS A 152 -12.02 -11.01 3.15
CA CYS A 152 -11.64 -9.99 2.18
C CYS A 152 -10.62 -10.49 1.14
N ILE A 153 -9.64 -11.30 1.56
CA ILE A 153 -8.61 -11.83 0.65
C ILE A 153 -9.01 -13.17 0.03
N ARG A 154 -10.22 -13.68 0.32
CA ARG A 154 -10.65 -14.99 -0.15
C ARG A 154 -10.87 -14.96 -1.66
N GLY A 155 -10.17 -15.83 -2.37
CA GLY A 155 -10.36 -16.00 -3.80
C GLY A 155 -9.78 -14.88 -4.65
N VAL A 156 -8.90 -14.04 -4.10
CA VAL A 156 -8.13 -13.09 -4.93
C VAL A 156 -7.21 -13.85 -5.90
N ASP A 157 -7.02 -13.32 -7.10
CA ASP A 157 -6.17 -13.95 -8.11
C ASP A 157 -4.67 -13.83 -7.77
N MET A 158 -4.29 -12.73 -7.11
CA MET A 158 -2.94 -12.46 -6.63
C MET A 158 -2.94 -12.06 -5.16
N LEU A 159 -2.01 -12.59 -4.37
CA LEU A 159 -1.83 -12.20 -2.97
C LEU A 159 -0.36 -11.87 -2.72
N VAL A 160 -0.10 -10.63 -2.32
CA VAL A 160 1.19 -10.19 -1.78
C VAL A 160 1.06 -10.17 -0.27
N MET A 161 1.87 -10.99 0.40
CA MET A 161 1.89 -11.08 1.85
C MET A 161 3.33 -11.02 2.34
N GLU A 162 3.57 -10.23 3.38
CA GLU A 162 4.85 -10.26 4.06
C GLU A 162 4.99 -11.50 4.94
N SER A 163 6.14 -12.16 4.85
CA SER A 163 6.50 -13.29 5.70
C SER A 163 7.77 -12.91 6.46
N ASN A 164 7.62 -12.02 7.45
CA ASN A 164 8.70 -11.58 8.34
C ASN A 164 8.58 -12.20 9.75
N HIS A 165 7.60 -13.09 9.97
CA HIS A 165 7.40 -13.73 11.26
C HIS A 165 8.44 -14.83 11.51
N ASP A 166 9.44 -14.50 12.34
CA ASP A 166 10.38 -15.44 12.94
C ASP A 166 10.16 -15.42 14.47
N GLU A 167 9.57 -16.49 15.00
CA GLU A 167 9.27 -16.65 16.43
C GLU A 167 10.53 -16.50 17.32
N ILE A 168 11.71 -16.86 16.79
CA ILE A 168 12.98 -16.82 17.52
C ILE A 168 13.48 -15.38 17.60
N MET A 169 13.42 -14.61 16.50
CA MET A 169 13.75 -13.17 16.53
C MET A 169 12.77 -12.37 17.39
N LEU A 170 11.48 -12.72 17.37
CA LEU A 170 10.47 -12.10 18.24
C LEU A 170 10.76 -12.31 19.73
N GLN A 171 11.26 -13.48 20.11
CA GLN A 171 11.58 -13.78 21.50
C GLN A 171 12.95 -13.27 21.95
N ARG A 172 13.91 -13.16 21.03
CA ARG A 172 15.33 -12.91 21.37
C ARG A 172 15.85 -11.55 20.92
N GLY A 173 15.09 -10.80 20.12
CA GLY A 173 15.58 -9.61 19.45
C GLY A 173 16.60 -9.95 18.35
N PRO A 174 17.01 -8.95 17.55
CA PRO A 174 18.10 -9.10 16.58
C PRO A 174 19.47 -9.29 17.24
#